data_AF-A0A7S2JEW8-F1
#
_entry.id   AF-A0A7S2JEW8-F1
#
_cell.length_a   1.000
_cell.length_b   1.000
_cell.length_c   1.000
_cell.angle_alpha   90.00
_cell.angle_beta   90.00
_cell.angle_gamma   90.00
#
_symmetry.space_group_name_H-M   'P 1'
#
loop_
_entity.id
_entity.type
_entity.pdbx_description
1 polymer ?
#
loop_
_entity_poly.entity_id
_entity_poly.type
_entity_poly.pdbx_seq_one_letter_code
_entity_poly.pdbx_strand_id
1 'polypeptide(L)'
;CPKCGMNVFASKSSCFKCGTTRDGKQAEKGDGKGGPPPPDKFSEELWEAPRASLGLKLLGELSQPGAQWKYVLEDDSRRSYAAWHPSIFPQDRCDAYFEKVKEGTAWKQPEGPQGPIPRKTAWMVSRGCSCTYRYGSIEVEPQEFPPWMVELMQEIMPRCGLMNQAEWPTSCNLNLYEDGG
;
A
#
# COMPACT_ATOMS: atom_id res chain seq x y z
N CYS A 1 26.46 1.95 -16.26
CA CYS A 1 27.14 0.69 -16.59
C CYS A 1 27.86 0.94 -17.91
N PRO A 2 29.20 0.85 -17.98
CA PRO A 2 29.94 1.22 -19.18
C PRO A 2 29.64 0.30 -20.37
N LYS A 3 29.16 -0.93 -20.14
CA LYS A 3 28.86 -1.89 -21.20
C LYS A 3 27.44 -1.79 -21.77
N CYS A 4 26.43 -1.57 -20.91
CA CYS A 4 25.02 -1.63 -21.34
C CYS A 4 24.19 -0.38 -21.02
N GLY A 5 24.83 0.70 -20.56
CA GLY A 5 24.17 1.99 -20.28
C GLY A 5 23.40 2.07 -18.96
N MET A 6 23.05 0.96 -18.31
CA MET A 6 22.23 0.97 -17.08
C MET A 6 22.87 1.72 -15.90
N ASN A 7 22.13 2.61 -15.23
CA ASN A 7 22.63 3.31 -14.04
C ASN A 7 22.48 2.43 -12.78
N VAL A 8 23.54 1.72 -12.39
CA VAL A 8 23.48 0.62 -11.39
C VAL A 8 24.52 0.70 -10.30
N PHE A 9 25.59 1.48 -10.50
CA PHE A 9 26.71 1.48 -9.57
C PHE A 9 26.55 2.46 -8.41
N ALA A 10 25.39 3.09 -8.25
CA ALA A 10 25.09 3.86 -7.04
C ALA A 10 24.99 2.93 -5.81
N SER A 11 24.47 1.70 -5.98
CA SER A 11 24.20 0.77 -4.88
C SER A 11 24.74 -0.65 -5.08
N LYS A 12 25.28 -0.98 -6.26
CA LYS A 12 25.79 -2.33 -6.59
C LYS A 12 27.22 -2.26 -7.12
N SER A 13 28.01 -3.30 -6.84
CA SER A 13 29.38 -3.46 -7.36
C SER A 13 29.42 -4.04 -8.78
N SER A 14 28.35 -4.70 -9.23
CA SER A 14 28.19 -5.26 -10.57
C SER A 14 26.83 -4.95 -11.18
N CYS A 15 26.77 -4.85 -12.51
CA CYS A 15 25.54 -4.59 -13.23
C CYS A 15 24.66 -5.84 -13.24
N PHE A 16 23.44 -5.73 -12.68
CA PHE A 16 22.50 -6.85 -12.64
C PHE A 16 22.07 -7.38 -14.03
N LYS A 17 22.17 -6.54 -15.08
CA LYS A 17 21.75 -6.90 -16.44
C LYS A 17 22.83 -7.66 -17.21
N CYS A 18 24.10 -7.23 -17.11
CA CYS A 18 25.18 -7.77 -17.95
C CYS A 18 26.40 -8.26 -17.17
N GLY A 19 26.36 -8.21 -15.83
CA GLY A 19 27.43 -8.66 -14.93
C GLY A 19 28.67 -7.77 -14.91
N THR A 20 28.72 -6.66 -15.65
CA THR A 20 29.92 -5.80 -15.72
C THR A 20 30.09 -4.97 -14.44
N THR A 21 31.30 -4.91 -13.88
CA THR A 21 31.65 -4.08 -12.73
C THR A 21 31.80 -2.60 -13.11
N ARG A 22 31.97 -1.73 -12.10
CA ARG A 22 32.19 -0.30 -12.32
C ARG A 22 33.40 -0.03 -13.23
N ASP A 23 34.44 -0.85 -13.09
CA ASP A 23 35.70 -0.74 -13.86
C ASP A 23 35.63 -1.37 -15.26
N GLY A 24 34.43 -1.73 -15.75
CA GLY A 24 34.25 -2.29 -17.09
C GLY A 24 34.66 -3.76 -17.23
N LYS A 25 35.13 -4.40 -16.16
CA LYS A 25 35.48 -5.82 -16.15
C LYS A 25 34.23 -6.69 -16.01
N GLN A 26 34.25 -7.90 -16.53
CA GLN A 26 33.24 -8.89 -16.20
C GLN A 26 33.42 -9.20 -14.70
N ALA A 27 32.36 -9.06 -13.89
CA ALA A 27 32.45 -9.50 -12.51
C ALA A 27 32.82 -10.98 -12.54
N GLU A 28 33.84 -11.38 -11.79
CA GLU A 28 33.99 -12.78 -11.40
C GLU A 28 32.65 -13.20 -10.80
N LYS A 29 32.27 -14.47 -11.01
CA LYS A 29 31.09 -15.09 -10.39
C LYS A 29 31.33 -15.14 -8.87
N GLY A 30 31.34 -13.97 -8.22
CA GLY A 30 31.33 -13.85 -6.79
C GLY A 30 30.01 -14.43 -6.34
N ASP A 31 30.08 -15.17 -5.23
CA ASP A 31 28.92 -15.56 -4.43
C ASP A 31 28.24 -14.28 -3.95
N GLY A 32 27.53 -13.60 -4.87
CA GLY A 32 26.61 -12.55 -4.52
C GLY A 32 25.64 -13.24 -3.60
N LYS A 33 25.78 -12.97 -2.29
CA LYS A 33 25.06 -13.66 -1.21
C LYS A 33 23.67 -13.95 -1.74
N GLY A 34 23.46 -15.21 -2.15
CA GLY A 34 22.23 -15.61 -2.79
C GLY A 34 21.15 -15.08 -1.88
N GLY A 35 20.17 -14.37 -2.45
CA GLY A 35 18.97 -14.08 -1.69
C GLY A 35 18.53 -15.38 -1.00
N PRO A 36 17.91 -15.29 0.19
CA PRO A 36 17.42 -16.50 0.85
C PRO A 36 16.70 -17.37 -0.20
N PRO A 37 16.87 -18.70 -0.14
CA PRO A 37 16.19 -19.58 -1.08
C PRO A 37 14.70 -19.22 -1.13
N PRO A 38 14.04 -19.37 -2.29
CA PRO A 38 12.62 -19.09 -2.37
C PRO A 38 11.88 -19.89 -1.29
N PRO A 39 10.80 -19.33 -0.72
CA PRO A 39 10.02 -20.06 0.27
C PRO A 39 9.52 -21.38 -0.32
N ASP A 40 9.41 -22.39 0.54
CA ASP A 40 8.84 -23.67 0.16
C ASP A 40 7.40 -23.47 -0.31
N LYS A 41 7.03 -24.23 -1.34
CA LYS A 41 5.65 -24.28 -1.82
C LYS A 41 4.78 -25.09 -0.85
N PHE A 42 3.49 -24.78 -0.81
CA PHE A 42 2.49 -25.56 -0.08
C PHE A 42 2.28 -26.96 -0.68
N SER A 43 2.24 -27.08 -2.01
CA SER A 43 2.18 -28.35 -2.75
C SER A 43 2.95 -28.25 -4.07
N GLU A 44 2.90 -29.27 -4.94
CA GLU A 44 3.49 -29.20 -6.28
C GLU A 44 2.88 -28.06 -7.12
N GLU A 45 1.57 -27.82 -6.97
CA GLU A 45 0.76 -26.86 -7.72
C GLU A 45 0.52 -25.52 -7.00
N LEU A 46 0.55 -25.55 -5.66
CA LEU A 46 0.17 -24.41 -4.82
C LEU A 46 1.39 -23.78 -4.13
N TRP A 47 1.56 -22.47 -4.28
CA TRP A 47 2.58 -21.74 -3.52
C TRP A 47 2.18 -21.59 -2.06
N GLU A 48 0.90 -21.34 -1.81
CA GLU A 48 0.33 -21.07 -0.50
C GLU A 48 -0.91 -21.94 -0.26
N ALA A 49 -1.24 -22.20 1.01
CA ALA A 49 -2.46 -22.94 1.36
C ALA A 49 -3.71 -22.21 0.81
N PRO A 50 -4.69 -22.94 0.21
CA PRO A 50 -5.90 -22.33 -0.34
C PRO A 50 -6.61 -21.45 0.68
N ARG A 51 -7.11 -20.28 0.29
CA ARG A 51 -7.76 -19.35 1.24
C ARG A 51 -8.94 -20.01 1.99
N ALA A 52 -9.68 -20.87 1.29
CA ALA A 52 -10.87 -21.53 1.80
C ALA A 52 -10.56 -22.50 2.95
N SER A 53 -9.40 -23.16 2.93
CA SER A 53 -9.00 -24.06 4.03
C SER A 53 -8.63 -23.31 5.31
N LEU A 54 -8.31 -22.02 5.18
CA LEU A 54 -7.99 -21.12 6.30
C LEU A 54 -9.19 -20.24 6.72
N GLY A 55 -10.35 -20.39 6.09
CA GLY A 55 -11.51 -19.54 6.35
C GLY A 55 -11.33 -18.08 5.91
N LEU A 56 -10.35 -17.79 5.05
CA LEU A 56 -10.10 -16.45 4.53
C LEU A 56 -11.08 -16.11 3.42
N LYS A 57 -11.71 -14.93 3.55
CA LYS A 57 -12.66 -14.38 2.58
C LYS A 57 -12.14 -13.07 2.00
N LEU A 58 -12.40 -12.85 0.73
CA LEU A 58 -12.16 -11.59 0.04
C LEU A 58 -13.26 -10.59 0.42
N LEU A 59 -12.98 -9.29 0.36
CA LEU A 59 -13.97 -8.25 0.67
C LEU A 59 -15.24 -8.39 -0.18
N GLY A 60 -15.12 -8.75 -1.46
CA GLY A 60 -16.26 -9.01 -2.32
C GLY A 60 -17.16 -10.15 -1.85
N GLU A 61 -16.62 -11.15 -1.15
CA GLU A 61 -17.39 -12.27 -0.56
C GLU A 61 -18.05 -11.88 0.78
N LEU A 62 -17.53 -10.86 1.46
CA LEU A 62 -18.11 -10.30 2.68
C LEU A 62 -19.19 -9.25 2.38
N SER A 63 -19.11 -8.63 1.21
CA SER A 63 -19.97 -7.50 0.82
C SER A 63 -21.43 -7.91 0.63
N GLN A 64 -22.35 -6.95 0.80
CA GLN A 64 -23.78 -7.20 0.61
C GLN A 64 -24.11 -7.64 -0.83
N PRO A 65 -25.19 -8.42 -1.04
CA PRO A 65 -25.67 -8.75 -2.37
C PRO A 65 -25.83 -7.50 -3.25
N GLY A 66 -25.24 -7.53 -4.45
CA GLY A 66 -25.23 -6.39 -5.38
C GLY A 66 -23.99 -5.50 -5.31
N ALA A 67 -23.03 -5.77 -4.41
CA ALA A 67 -21.71 -5.13 -4.46
C ALA A 67 -21.01 -5.44 -5.79
N GLN A 68 -20.44 -4.42 -6.42
CA GLN A 68 -19.92 -4.49 -7.80
C GLN A 68 -18.40 -4.63 -7.82
N TRP A 69 -17.83 -5.47 -6.96
CA TRP A 69 -16.41 -5.77 -6.98
C TRP A 69 -16.00 -6.40 -8.32
N LYS A 70 -14.98 -5.83 -8.96
CA LYS A 70 -14.38 -6.36 -10.18
C LYS A 70 -12.97 -6.79 -9.89
N TYR A 71 -12.76 -8.10 -9.90
CA TYR A 71 -11.45 -8.71 -9.74
C TYR A 71 -10.68 -8.63 -11.06
N VAL A 72 -9.46 -8.09 -10.98
CA VAL A 72 -8.53 -7.97 -12.12
C VAL A 72 -7.34 -8.91 -11.98
N LEU A 73 -7.11 -9.45 -10.78
CA LEU A 73 -6.15 -10.49 -10.47
C LEU A 73 -6.76 -11.43 -9.44
N GLU A 74 -6.78 -12.72 -9.76
CA GLU A 74 -7.19 -13.80 -8.87
C GLU A 74 -6.22 -14.97 -9.01
N ASP A 75 -5.25 -15.05 -8.10
CA ASP A 75 -4.27 -16.12 -8.04
C ASP A 75 -4.31 -16.75 -6.65
N ASP A 76 -5.17 -17.76 -6.48
CA ASP A 76 -5.32 -18.47 -5.20
C ASP A 76 -4.06 -19.28 -4.83
N SER A 77 -3.31 -19.76 -5.83
CA SER A 77 -2.05 -20.46 -5.60
C SER A 77 -1.06 -19.59 -4.82
N ARG A 78 -1.00 -18.28 -5.09
CA ARG A 78 -0.13 -17.31 -4.41
C ARG A 78 -0.85 -16.42 -3.40
N ARG A 79 -2.14 -16.69 -3.12
CA ARG A 79 -3.04 -15.80 -2.37
C ARG A 79 -2.92 -14.32 -2.77
N SER A 80 -2.79 -14.07 -4.07
CA SER A 80 -2.61 -12.74 -4.63
C SER A 80 -3.87 -12.29 -5.37
N TYR A 81 -4.45 -11.19 -4.90
CA TYR A 81 -5.73 -10.69 -5.40
C TYR A 81 -5.67 -9.18 -5.59
N ALA A 82 -6.30 -8.71 -6.66
CA ALA A 82 -6.58 -7.29 -6.85
C ALA A 82 -7.98 -7.11 -7.40
N ALA A 83 -8.73 -6.20 -6.79
CA ALA A 83 -10.09 -5.87 -7.19
C ALA A 83 -10.35 -4.39 -7.00
N TRP A 84 -11.32 -3.87 -7.74
CA TRP A 84 -11.83 -2.51 -7.53
C TRP A 84 -13.34 -2.53 -7.38
N HIS A 85 -13.86 -1.62 -6.56
CA HIS A 85 -15.29 -1.36 -6.44
C HIS A 85 -15.58 0.01 -7.07
N PRO A 86 -16.54 0.14 -8.00
CA PRO A 86 -16.94 1.43 -8.54
C PRO A 86 -17.35 2.41 -7.43
N SER A 87 -17.06 3.70 -7.62
CA SER A 87 -17.57 4.71 -6.70
C SER A 87 -19.09 4.64 -6.65
N ILE A 88 -19.64 4.63 -5.43
CA ILE A 88 -21.08 4.75 -5.18
C ILE A 88 -21.49 6.20 -4.97
N PHE A 89 -20.51 7.10 -4.81
CA PHE A 89 -20.77 8.48 -4.49
C PHE A 89 -21.07 9.27 -5.77
N PRO A 90 -22.16 10.05 -5.79
CA PRO A 90 -22.32 11.07 -6.80
C PRO A 90 -21.21 12.12 -6.67
N GLN A 91 -20.94 12.84 -7.76
CA GLN A 91 -19.79 13.75 -7.85
C GLN A 91 -19.79 14.81 -6.75
N ASP A 92 -20.95 15.39 -6.44
CA ASP A 92 -21.11 16.37 -5.36
C ASP A 92 -20.73 15.81 -3.98
N ARG A 93 -21.01 14.52 -3.73
CA ARG A 93 -20.61 13.85 -2.50
C ARG A 93 -19.10 13.59 -2.46
N CYS A 94 -18.50 13.22 -3.60
CA CYS A 94 -17.04 13.13 -3.73
C CYS A 94 -16.37 14.49 -3.43
N ASP A 95 -16.87 15.57 -4.03
CA ASP A 95 -16.32 16.92 -3.86
C ASP A 95 -16.43 17.37 -2.40
N ALA A 96 -17.59 17.16 -1.77
CA ALA A 96 -17.80 17.49 -0.36
C ALA A 96 -16.85 16.71 0.58
N TYR A 97 -16.63 15.41 0.32
CA TYR A 97 -15.66 14.63 1.10
C TYR A 97 -14.23 15.07 0.83
N PHE A 98 -13.89 15.39 -0.41
CA PHE A 98 -12.57 15.90 -0.75
C PHE A 98 -12.24 17.17 0.02
N GLU A 99 -13.12 18.17 0.02
CA GLU A 99 -12.92 19.42 0.77
C GLU A 99 -12.87 19.17 2.28
N LYS A 100 -13.76 18.33 2.82
CA LYS A 100 -13.71 17.93 4.25
C LYS A 100 -12.36 17.32 4.63
N VAL A 101 -11.85 16.38 3.84
CA VAL A 101 -10.56 15.71 4.10
C VAL A 101 -9.42 16.71 3.96
N LYS A 102 -9.44 17.54 2.90
CA LYS A 102 -8.39 18.51 2.60
C LYS A 102 -8.29 19.60 3.68
N GLU A 103 -9.40 20.18 4.09
CA GLU A 103 -9.44 21.27 5.08
C GLU A 103 -9.40 20.76 6.52
N GLY A 104 -10.02 19.60 6.77
CA GLY A 104 -10.19 19.02 8.11
C GLY A 104 -9.04 18.14 8.60
N THR A 105 -7.93 18.08 7.87
CA THR A 105 -6.75 17.27 8.22
C THR A 105 -5.58 18.14 8.63
N ALA A 106 -4.92 17.81 9.75
CA ALA A 106 -3.68 18.45 10.16
C ALA A 106 -2.51 17.89 9.32
N TRP A 107 -2.33 18.46 8.13
CA TRP A 107 -1.30 18.06 7.18
C TRP A 107 0.12 18.43 7.65
N LYS A 108 1.07 17.52 7.48
CA LYS A 108 2.51 17.76 7.64
C LYS A 108 3.22 17.49 6.32
N GLN A 109 4.16 18.35 5.92
CA GLN A 109 5.04 18.08 4.78
C GLN A 109 6.37 17.57 5.32
N PRO A 110 6.71 16.27 5.13
CA PRO A 110 7.98 15.75 5.60
C PRO A 110 9.13 16.28 4.76
N GLU A 111 10.31 16.37 5.38
CA GLU A 111 11.56 16.68 4.70
C GLU A 111 12.38 15.39 4.50
N GLY A 112 12.96 15.26 3.31
CA GLY A 112 13.95 14.24 3.00
C GLY A 112 15.35 14.86 2.82
N PRO A 113 16.36 14.04 2.51
CA PRO A 113 17.73 14.52 2.27
C PRO A 113 17.87 15.55 1.15
N GLN A 114 16.88 15.65 0.27
CA GLN A 114 16.85 16.52 -0.90
C GLN A 114 15.87 17.69 -0.74
N GLY A 115 15.40 17.95 0.49
CA GLY A 115 14.41 18.97 0.79
C GLY A 115 12.99 18.41 0.98
N PRO A 116 11.95 19.26 0.86
CA PRO A 116 10.58 18.85 1.13
C PRO A 116 10.12 17.77 0.15
N ILE A 117 9.46 16.75 0.68
CA ILE A 117 8.86 15.70 -0.14
C ILE A 117 7.62 16.29 -0.85
N PRO A 118 7.37 15.97 -2.14
CA PRO A 118 6.28 16.55 -2.94
C PRO A 118 4.92 15.94 -2.60
N ARG A 119 4.62 15.84 -1.30
CA ARG A 119 3.30 15.50 -0.76
C ARG A 119 3.22 15.95 0.69
N LYS A 120 2.00 16.25 1.13
CA LYS A 120 1.69 16.34 2.56
C LYS A 120 1.15 15.01 3.05
N THR A 121 1.34 14.69 4.32
CA THR A 121 0.87 13.45 4.93
C THR A 121 0.24 13.70 6.28
N ALA A 122 -0.64 12.78 6.66
CA ALA A 122 -1.23 12.68 7.97
C ALA A 122 -1.36 11.21 8.36
N TRP A 123 -1.26 10.94 9.65
CA TRP A 123 -1.54 9.63 10.23
C TRP A 123 -2.70 9.77 11.20
N MET A 124 -3.82 9.12 10.88
CA MET A 124 -5.00 9.13 11.73
C MET A 124 -5.19 7.79 12.43
N VAL A 125 -5.68 7.84 13.67
CA VAL A 125 -5.92 6.65 14.49
C VAL A 125 -7.26 6.74 15.23
N SER A 126 -7.81 5.58 15.60
CA SER A 126 -8.97 5.51 16.49
C SER A 126 -8.66 6.14 17.85
N ARG A 127 -9.70 6.70 18.49
CA ARG A 127 -9.59 7.32 19.82
C ARG A 127 -8.82 6.43 20.81
N GLY A 128 -7.87 7.04 21.53
CA GLY A 128 -7.04 6.36 22.54
C GLY A 128 -5.82 5.61 22.01
N CYS A 129 -5.65 5.50 20.69
CA CYS A 129 -4.41 5.01 20.09
C CYS A 129 -3.37 6.14 20.00
N SER A 130 -2.11 5.82 20.26
CA SER A 130 -0.99 6.77 20.18
C SER A 130 0.16 6.22 19.32
N CYS A 131 -0.12 5.25 18.44
CA CYS A 131 0.89 4.66 17.58
C CYS A 131 1.38 5.66 16.52
N THR A 132 2.68 5.88 16.43
CA THR A 132 3.31 6.68 15.37
C THR A 132 3.45 5.87 14.09
N TYR A 133 3.11 6.45 12.93
CA TYR A 133 3.41 5.85 11.64
C TYR A 133 4.86 6.08 11.25
N ARG A 134 5.55 5.03 10.85
CA ARG A 134 6.95 5.08 10.40
C ARG A 134 7.08 4.45 9.02
N TYR A 135 7.66 5.19 8.08
CA TYR A 135 8.05 4.67 6.78
C TYR A 135 9.44 5.20 6.40
N GLY A 136 10.43 4.29 6.37
CA GLY A 136 11.83 4.69 6.27
C GLY A 136 12.24 5.56 7.46
N SER A 137 12.80 6.73 7.18
CA SER A 137 13.19 7.73 8.19
C SER A 137 12.08 8.72 8.55
N ILE A 138 10.90 8.60 7.94
CA ILE A 138 9.80 9.54 8.16
C ILE A 138 8.92 9.00 9.29
N GLU A 139 8.67 9.84 10.28
CA GLU A 139 7.74 9.59 11.37
C GLU A 139 6.59 10.60 11.32
N VAL A 140 5.36 10.12 11.50
CA VAL A 140 4.16 10.96 11.50
C VAL A 140 3.37 10.65 12.77
N GLU A 141 3.33 11.64 13.66
CA GLU A 141 2.55 11.58 14.90
C GLU A 141 1.06 11.35 14.63
N PRO A 142 0.39 10.56 15.48
CA PRO A 142 -1.03 10.27 15.32
C PRO A 142 -1.89 11.52 15.56
N GLN A 143 -2.99 11.60 14.81
CA GLN A 143 -4.14 12.44 15.14
C GLN A 143 -5.36 11.55 15.26
N GLU A 144 -6.22 11.79 16.24
CA GLU A 144 -7.44 10.99 16.39
C GLU A 144 -8.37 11.19 15.19
N PHE A 145 -9.14 10.15 14.84
CA PHE A 145 -10.14 10.25 13.77
C PHE A 145 -11.13 11.38 14.04
N PRO A 146 -11.24 12.36 13.13
CA PRO A 146 -12.27 13.39 13.22
C PRO A 146 -13.66 12.81 12.89
N PRO A 147 -14.76 13.49 13.26
CA PRO A 147 -16.11 13.03 12.98
C PRO A 147 -16.36 12.67 11.52
N TRP A 148 -15.82 13.45 10.57
CA TRP A 148 -15.98 13.20 9.14
C TRP A 148 -15.35 11.88 8.68
N MET A 149 -14.31 11.38 9.34
CA MET A 149 -13.70 10.09 9.00
C MET A 149 -14.61 8.94 9.43
N VAL A 150 -15.27 9.08 10.58
CA VAL A 150 -16.26 8.11 11.06
C VAL A 150 -17.49 8.11 10.15
N GLU A 151 -17.98 9.29 9.73
CA GLU A 151 -19.05 9.43 8.73
C GLU A 151 -18.70 8.74 7.41
N LEU A 152 -17.48 8.98 6.89
CA LEU A 152 -17.00 8.37 5.65
C LEU A 152 -16.95 6.84 5.76
N MET A 153 -16.41 6.31 6.86
CA MET A 153 -16.37 4.87 7.11
C MET A 153 -17.77 4.28 7.24
N GLN A 154 -18.72 4.98 7.85
CA GLN A 154 -20.10 4.53 7.97
C GLN A 154 -20.79 4.34 6.60
N GLU A 155 -20.43 5.16 5.60
CA GLU A 155 -20.97 5.00 4.24
C GLU A 155 -20.25 3.91 3.43
N ILE A 156 -18.94 3.72 3.63
CA ILE A 156 -18.11 2.82 2.80
C ILE A 156 -18.00 1.41 3.40
N MET A 157 -17.70 1.26 4.69
CA MET A 157 -17.36 -0.03 5.30
C MET A 157 -18.44 -1.10 5.17
N PRO A 158 -19.76 -0.78 5.30
CA PRO A 158 -20.82 -1.75 5.02
C PRO A 158 -20.81 -2.29 3.58
N ARG A 159 -20.32 -1.51 2.60
CA ARG A 159 -20.17 -1.95 1.21
C ARG A 159 -19.00 -2.91 1.02
N CYS A 160 -18.03 -2.88 1.93
CA CYS A 160 -16.93 -3.85 2.01
C CYS A 160 -17.31 -5.09 2.84
N GLY A 161 -18.55 -5.20 3.33
CA GLY A 161 -18.99 -6.28 4.20
C GLY A 161 -18.68 -6.08 5.69
N LEU A 162 -18.12 -4.93 6.06
CA LEU A 162 -17.75 -4.60 7.44
C LEU A 162 -18.89 -3.84 8.10
N MET A 163 -19.89 -4.59 8.56
CA MET A 163 -21.15 -4.04 9.09
C MET A 163 -21.00 -3.48 10.51
N ASN A 164 -20.13 -4.09 11.31
CA ASN A 164 -19.94 -3.66 12.69
C ASN A 164 -18.79 -2.66 12.77
N GLN A 165 -19.00 -1.55 13.48
CA GLN A 165 -17.97 -0.53 13.66
C GLN A 165 -16.68 -1.06 14.30
N ALA A 166 -16.77 -2.13 15.10
CA ALA A 166 -15.61 -2.81 15.68
C ALA A 166 -14.70 -3.48 14.63
N GLU A 167 -15.20 -3.72 13.43
CA GLU A 167 -14.45 -4.32 12.31
C GLU A 167 -13.83 -3.27 11.38
N TRP A 168 -14.16 -1.98 11.59
CA TRP A 168 -13.66 -0.91 10.72
C TRP A 168 -12.18 -0.64 10.97
N PRO A 169 -11.46 -0.11 9.96
CA PRO A 169 -10.06 0.28 10.12
C PRO A 169 -9.88 1.24 11.31
N THR A 170 -8.87 0.96 12.14
CA THR A 170 -8.54 1.75 13.32
C THR A 170 -7.43 2.76 13.07
N SER A 171 -6.92 2.83 11.83
CA SER A 171 -5.91 3.80 11.43
C SER A 171 -5.93 4.07 9.93
N CYS A 172 -5.46 5.24 9.51
CA CYS A 172 -5.41 5.65 8.11
C CYS A 172 -4.15 6.49 7.83
N ASN A 173 -3.36 6.09 6.84
CA ASN A 173 -2.30 6.93 6.28
C ASN A 173 -2.89 7.76 5.13
N LEU A 174 -2.83 9.09 5.27
CA LEU A 174 -3.30 10.02 4.25
C LEU A 174 -2.11 10.66 3.55
N ASN A 175 -2.24 10.86 2.24
CA ASN A 175 -1.30 11.61 1.43
C ASN A 175 -2.09 12.61 0.58
N LEU A 176 -1.69 13.88 0.63
CA LEU A 176 -2.22 14.94 -0.22
C LEU A 176 -1.16 15.32 -1.24
N TYR A 177 -1.54 15.17 -2.50
CA TYR A 177 -0.79 15.61 -3.67
C TYR A 177 -1.51 16.86 -4.20
N GLU A 178 -0.85 18.02 -4.15
CA GLU A 178 -1.46 19.28 -4.59
C GLU A 178 -1.46 19.42 -6.12
N ASP A 179 -0.56 18.70 -6.77
CA ASP A 179 -0.41 18.58 -8.21
C ASP A 179 0.06 17.15 -8.58
N GLY A 180 0.32 16.92 -9.87
CA GLY A 180 0.82 15.64 -10.39
C GLY A 180 2.32 15.40 -10.21
N GLY A 181 3.04 16.32 -9.54
CA GLY A 181 4.50 16.41 -9.55
C GLY A 181 5.07 17.10 -10.78
#